data_AF-A0A9W7YN09-F1
#
_entry.id   AF-A0A9W7YN09-F1
#
_cell.length_a   1.000
_cell.length_b   1.000
_cell.length_c   1.000
_cell.angle_alpha   90.00
_cell.angle_beta   90.00
_cell.angle_gamma   90.00
#
_symmetry.space_group_name_H-M   'P 1'
#
loop_
_entity.id
_entity.type
_entity.pdbx_description
1 polymer ?
#
loop_
_entity_poly.entity_id
_entity_poly.type
_entity_poly.pdbx_seq_one_letter_code
_entity_poly.pdbx_strand_id
1 'polypeptide(L)'
;MSAVSEKEPVGVADPAQAPEGQAPTPLAEPATTAPAPATDTPPNDDTTNKLAPQQQQEQPLTADSVPTDAKREADLQSAERDKETVEEFQYLLEKSQHLFSGLSDLPEIGSKYWQPHFQRTFEVYTKLWKFQNQHRLLLENPVHYGLKRWEVGEIASKIGQLYYRYYLRTSETNYLHEAFVFYDAIRERNYFRGELSMKNSALMIKKLRYYARFIVVCLQMNSTGMMLQLLEEVKSLVEVYATVFNPVDKMEWALVVKEMALFMQAVCGPVPVDDAGVTLPASYRLVPRRGRVEKEPKFRLQEALVVGNRPTQIKFSELTLDMYYVLQMLERESSVNPMGAAPSEGAVSAEPSATGISESVR
;
A
#
# COMPACT_ATOMS: atom_id res chain seq x y z
N MET A 1 -24.83 6.88 40.12
CA MET A 1 -24.63 7.87 41.21
C MET A 1 -23.54 8.82 40.76
N SER A 2 -23.74 10.13 40.91
CA SER A 2 -22.86 11.15 40.35
C SER A 2 -22.05 11.84 41.44
N ALA A 3 -20.79 12.15 41.14
CA ALA A 3 -19.96 13.07 41.92
C ALA A 3 -19.12 13.89 40.93
N VAL A 4 -19.16 15.21 41.06
CA VAL A 4 -18.50 16.21 40.20
C VAL A 4 -18.12 17.41 41.08
N SER A 5 -17.04 18.11 40.71
CA SER A 5 -16.51 19.33 41.32
C SER A 5 -15.83 19.19 42.68
N GLU A 6 -14.51 19.45 42.68
CA GLU A 6 -13.96 20.65 43.32
C GLU A 6 -12.86 21.24 42.41
N LYS A 7 -12.57 22.54 42.51
CA LYS A 7 -11.73 23.27 41.52
C LYS A 7 -11.05 24.52 42.11
N GLU A 8 -9.73 24.44 42.30
CA GLU A 8 -8.76 25.56 42.38
C GLU A 8 -8.91 26.53 43.60
N PRO A 9 -7.84 27.23 44.06
CA PRO A 9 -7.21 28.33 43.31
C PRO A 9 -5.65 28.41 43.33
N VAL A 10 -5.10 28.77 42.16
CA VAL A 10 -4.10 29.85 41.92
C VAL A 10 -2.88 29.97 42.85
N GLY A 11 -1.69 29.86 42.25
CA GLY A 11 -0.45 30.51 42.71
C GLY A 11 0.21 31.29 41.55
N VAL A 12 0.70 32.50 41.82
CA VAL A 12 1.21 33.45 40.79
C VAL A 12 2.71 33.70 40.98
N ALA A 13 3.51 33.60 39.90
CA ALA A 13 4.85 34.16 39.80
C ALA A 13 5.25 34.34 38.32
N ASP A 14 5.76 35.52 37.97
CA ASP A 14 6.21 35.99 36.63
C ASP A 14 6.96 37.34 36.84
N PRO A 15 7.77 37.89 35.92
CA PRO A 15 8.54 37.31 34.80
C PRO A 15 10.08 37.44 35.01
N ALA A 16 10.91 36.88 34.12
CA ALA A 16 12.36 37.13 34.09
C ALA A 16 12.99 37.13 32.67
N GLN A 17 13.05 38.33 32.08
CA GLN A 17 14.09 38.86 31.18
C GLN A 17 14.71 37.96 30.08
N ALA A 18 14.44 38.33 28.82
CA ALA A 18 15.42 38.22 27.73
C ALA A 18 16.31 39.48 27.68
N PRO A 19 17.52 39.41 27.10
CA PRO A 19 18.24 40.57 26.56
C PRO A 19 18.14 40.64 25.01
N GLU A 20 18.11 41.86 24.48
CA GLU A 20 18.05 42.15 23.04
C GLU A 20 19.45 42.34 22.40
N GLY A 21 19.49 42.33 21.06
CA GLY A 21 20.55 42.96 20.25
C GLY A 21 21.73 42.04 19.89
N GLN A 22 22.24 42.04 18.66
CA GLN A 22 22.39 43.17 17.74
C GLN A 22 22.44 42.73 16.26
N ALA A 23 22.02 43.61 15.36
CA ALA A 23 22.46 43.67 13.98
C ALA A 23 22.83 45.13 13.66
N PRO A 24 23.95 45.38 12.96
CA PRO A 24 23.89 46.28 11.81
C PRO A 24 24.74 45.81 10.62
N THR A 25 24.13 45.52 9.46
CA THR A 25 24.10 46.39 8.25
C THR A 25 25.39 46.24 7.36
N PRO A 26 25.61 46.94 6.22
CA PRO A 26 25.82 46.24 4.93
C PRO A 26 27.16 46.57 4.23
N LEU A 27 27.19 46.43 2.88
CA LEU A 27 28.25 46.69 1.86
C LEU A 27 28.91 45.40 1.32
N ALA A 28 29.17 45.23 0.01
CA ALA A 28 28.77 45.99 -1.19
C ALA A 28 28.90 45.13 -2.48
N GLU A 29 28.33 45.59 -3.60
CA GLU A 29 28.63 45.11 -4.97
C GLU A 29 29.98 45.66 -5.48
N PRO A 30 30.57 45.13 -6.57
CA PRO A 30 30.16 45.46 -7.96
C PRO A 30 29.75 44.20 -8.79
N ALA A 31 28.89 44.26 -9.81
CA ALA A 31 29.10 44.79 -11.18
C ALA A 31 30.29 44.13 -11.94
N THR A 32 30.22 43.68 -13.20
CA THR A 32 29.13 43.59 -14.21
C THR A 32 29.45 42.38 -15.16
N THR A 33 28.92 42.09 -16.36
CA THR A 33 28.25 42.85 -17.44
C THR A 33 27.49 41.90 -18.39
N ALA A 34 26.58 42.42 -19.23
CA ALA A 34 26.10 41.78 -20.48
C ALA A 34 27.00 42.24 -21.69
N PRO A 35 26.81 41.86 -22.99
CA PRO A 35 25.56 41.57 -23.70
C PRO A 35 25.59 40.42 -24.75
N ALA A 36 24.49 40.24 -25.50
CA ALA A 36 24.47 39.63 -26.84
C ALA A 36 24.78 40.69 -27.92
N PRO A 37 25.03 40.31 -29.20
CA PRO A 37 23.99 40.60 -30.22
C PRO A 37 23.94 39.70 -31.48
N ALA A 38 22.83 39.87 -32.22
CA ALA A 38 22.66 39.90 -33.70
C ALA A 38 23.09 38.72 -34.62
N THR A 39 22.07 38.14 -35.27
CA THR A 39 21.81 38.11 -36.74
C THR A 39 22.94 38.40 -37.73
N ASP A 40 23.08 37.56 -38.79
CA ASP A 40 23.04 38.03 -40.19
C ASP A 40 22.73 36.92 -41.23
N THR A 41 22.57 37.25 -42.51
CA THR A 41 22.25 36.31 -43.63
C THR A 41 22.84 36.81 -44.98
N PRO A 42 22.55 36.17 -46.13
CA PRO A 42 23.37 35.19 -46.88
C PRO A 42 24.47 35.83 -47.79
N PRO A 43 25.03 35.09 -48.77
CA PRO A 43 24.49 35.24 -50.14
C PRO A 43 24.34 33.92 -50.94
N ASN A 44 23.66 34.01 -52.08
CA ASN A 44 23.55 32.95 -53.10
C ASN A 44 24.82 32.89 -53.99
N ASP A 45 24.97 31.80 -54.75
CA ASP A 45 25.39 31.91 -56.16
C ASP A 45 24.75 30.81 -57.05
N ASP A 46 24.79 30.97 -58.37
CA ASP A 46 23.96 30.27 -59.37
C ASP A 46 24.72 29.24 -60.24
N THR A 47 24.10 28.11 -60.59
CA THR A 47 24.42 27.35 -61.84
C THR A 47 23.23 26.52 -62.39
N THR A 48 22.39 27.16 -63.20
CA THR A 48 21.74 26.62 -64.43
C THR A 48 21.70 25.09 -64.73
N ASN A 49 20.53 24.48 -64.45
CA ASN A 49 19.59 23.87 -65.42
C ASN A 49 20.10 23.06 -66.66
N LYS A 50 19.63 21.80 -66.81
CA LYS A 50 19.52 21.12 -68.13
C LYS A 50 18.40 20.07 -68.17
N LEU A 51 17.66 19.99 -69.29
CA LEU A 51 16.43 19.19 -69.45
C LEU A 51 16.65 17.81 -70.12
N ALA A 52 15.93 16.78 -69.65
CA ALA A 52 15.29 15.73 -70.48
C ALA A 52 14.26 14.92 -69.62
N PRO A 53 13.14 14.41 -70.18
CA PRO A 53 12.03 13.90 -69.37
C PRO A 53 11.92 12.37 -69.29
N GLN A 54 11.36 11.84 -68.19
CA GLN A 54 10.78 10.49 -68.13
C GLN A 54 9.44 10.47 -67.38
N GLN A 55 8.38 10.28 -68.17
CA GLN A 55 7.16 9.49 -67.91
C GLN A 55 6.52 9.57 -66.50
N GLN A 56 5.39 10.28 -66.43
CA GLN A 56 4.36 10.00 -65.42
C GLN A 56 3.75 8.62 -65.72
N GLN A 57 3.68 7.75 -64.71
CA GLN A 57 2.71 6.65 -64.67
C GLN A 57 1.59 7.04 -63.70
N GLU A 58 0.43 7.34 -64.25
CA GLU A 58 -0.81 7.35 -63.47
C GLU A 58 -1.12 5.91 -63.04
N GLN A 59 -1.31 5.69 -61.74
CA GLN A 59 -1.96 4.50 -61.22
C GLN A 59 -3.34 4.89 -60.66
N PRO A 60 -4.38 4.04 -60.81
CA PRO A 60 -5.75 4.53 -60.71
C PRO A 60 -6.21 4.76 -59.28
N LEU A 61 -7.07 5.76 -59.09
CA LEU A 61 -7.94 5.86 -57.92
C LEU A 61 -8.88 4.65 -57.90
N THR A 62 -8.60 3.66 -57.05
CA THR A 62 -9.55 2.59 -56.75
C THR A 62 -10.71 3.14 -55.94
N ALA A 63 -11.94 2.97 -56.45
CA ALA A 63 -13.16 3.54 -55.89
C ALA A 63 -13.53 3.01 -54.49
N ASP A 64 -14.49 3.69 -53.86
CA ASP A 64 -14.94 3.48 -52.48
C ASP A 64 -15.04 2.02 -52.03
N SER A 65 -14.17 1.65 -51.07
CA SER A 65 -14.43 0.51 -50.19
C SER A 65 -15.47 0.90 -49.15
N VAL A 66 -16.73 1.05 -49.57
CA VAL A 66 -17.86 1.24 -48.65
C VAL A 66 -17.85 0.10 -47.62
N PRO A 67 -17.80 0.37 -46.30
CA PRO A 67 -17.86 -0.69 -45.31
C PRO A 67 -19.19 -1.43 -45.44
N THR A 68 -19.12 -2.71 -45.79
CA THR A 68 -20.30 -3.59 -45.90
C THR A 68 -21.08 -3.53 -44.60
N ASP A 69 -22.40 -3.35 -44.63
CA ASP A 69 -23.14 -3.00 -43.41
C ASP A 69 -23.04 -4.08 -42.31
N ALA A 70 -22.93 -5.35 -42.67
CA ALA A 70 -22.64 -6.45 -41.74
C ALA A 70 -21.33 -6.26 -40.93
N LYS A 71 -20.34 -5.54 -41.48
CA LYS A 71 -19.13 -5.15 -40.74
C LYS A 71 -19.42 -4.00 -39.76
N ARG A 72 -20.20 -2.99 -40.17
CA ARG A 72 -20.63 -1.90 -39.27
C ARG A 72 -21.46 -2.44 -38.12
N GLU A 73 -22.36 -3.39 -38.39
CA GLU A 73 -23.16 -4.09 -37.37
C GLU A 73 -22.27 -4.89 -36.40
N ALA A 74 -21.25 -5.60 -36.90
CA ALA A 74 -20.29 -6.30 -36.05
C ALA A 74 -19.40 -5.34 -35.21
N ASP A 75 -18.94 -4.24 -35.80
CA ASP A 75 -18.16 -3.20 -35.11
C ASP A 75 -19.00 -2.53 -34.00
N LEU A 76 -20.29 -2.24 -34.26
CA LEU A 76 -21.25 -1.73 -33.28
C LEU A 76 -21.50 -2.74 -32.14
N GLN A 77 -21.75 -4.02 -32.48
CA GLN A 77 -21.91 -5.08 -31.48
C GLN A 77 -20.64 -5.37 -30.67
N SER A 78 -19.46 -5.00 -31.16
CA SER A 78 -18.24 -4.99 -30.34
C SER A 78 -18.23 -3.82 -29.36
N ALA A 79 -18.45 -2.61 -29.85
CA ALA A 79 -18.47 -1.40 -29.02
C ALA A 79 -19.53 -1.46 -27.90
N GLU A 80 -20.67 -2.10 -28.14
CA GLU A 80 -21.73 -2.29 -27.14
C GLU A 80 -21.29 -3.26 -26.02
N ARG A 81 -20.69 -4.42 -26.37
CA ARG A 81 -20.11 -5.37 -25.39
C ARG A 81 -18.90 -4.79 -24.64
N ASP A 82 -18.10 -3.96 -25.31
CA ASP A 82 -16.99 -3.23 -24.69
C ASP A 82 -17.51 -2.24 -23.64
N LYS A 83 -18.63 -1.56 -23.91
CA LYS A 83 -19.32 -0.67 -22.97
C LYS A 83 -19.93 -1.44 -21.79
N GLU A 84 -20.64 -2.57 -22.03
CA GLU A 84 -21.13 -3.46 -20.97
C GLU A 84 -20.00 -3.94 -20.04
N THR A 85 -18.83 -4.25 -20.62
CA THR A 85 -17.63 -4.68 -19.88
C THR A 85 -17.10 -3.57 -18.96
N VAL A 86 -17.12 -2.31 -19.40
CA VAL A 86 -16.73 -1.15 -18.57
C VAL A 86 -17.76 -0.88 -17.47
N GLU A 87 -19.06 -1.02 -17.76
CA GLU A 87 -20.14 -0.80 -16.79
C GLU A 87 -20.13 -1.86 -15.67
N GLU A 88 -19.91 -3.15 -16.00
CA GLU A 88 -19.72 -4.19 -14.99
C GLU A 88 -18.43 -3.97 -14.16
N PHE A 89 -17.34 -3.48 -14.77
CA PHE A 89 -16.13 -3.12 -14.00
C PHE A 89 -16.39 -1.99 -13.00
N GLN A 90 -17.09 -0.93 -13.42
CA GLN A 90 -17.47 0.18 -12.54
C GLN A 90 -18.39 -0.29 -11.41
N TYR A 91 -19.42 -1.08 -11.74
CA TYR A 91 -20.33 -1.67 -10.76
C TYR A 91 -19.60 -2.54 -9.73
N LEU A 92 -18.68 -3.41 -10.16
CA LEU A 92 -17.87 -4.23 -9.26
C LEU A 92 -16.95 -3.38 -8.38
N LEU A 93 -16.38 -2.30 -8.91
CA LEU A 93 -15.50 -1.39 -8.18
C LEU A 93 -16.26 -0.62 -7.09
N GLU A 94 -17.40 0.00 -7.41
CA GLU A 94 -18.23 0.72 -6.43
C GLU A 94 -18.77 -0.23 -5.34
N LYS A 95 -19.27 -1.40 -5.76
CA LYS A 95 -19.79 -2.43 -4.85
C LYS A 95 -18.72 -2.96 -3.91
N SER A 96 -17.47 -3.11 -4.37
CA SER A 96 -16.34 -3.53 -3.53
C SER A 96 -15.96 -2.44 -2.52
N GLN A 97 -16.00 -1.17 -2.91
CA GLN A 97 -15.73 -0.04 -2.01
C GLN A 97 -16.81 0.13 -0.94
N HIS A 98 -18.09 0.03 -1.30
CA HIS A 98 -19.21 0.08 -0.36
C HIS A 98 -19.14 -1.06 0.66
N LEU A 99 -18.95 -2.30 0.21
CA LEU A 99 -18.80 -3.47 1.09
C LEU A 99 -17.57 -3.35 2.01
N PHE A 100 -16.41 -2.92 1.49
CA PHE A 100 -15.21 -2.69 2.30
C PHE A 100 -15.44 -1.66 3.40
N SER A 101 -16.18 -0.59 3.10
CA SER A 101 -16.46 0.48 4.06
C SER A 101 -17.25 -0.06 5.24
N GLY A 102 -18.34 -0.78 4.96
CA GLY A 102 -19.19 -1.44 5.96
C GLY A 102 -18.50 -2.50 6.83
N LEU A 103 -17.33 -3.03 6.41
CA LEU A 103 -16.51 -3.88 7.29
C LEU A 103 -15.89 -3.13 8.48
N SER A 104 -15.96 -1.79 8.50
CA SER A 104 -15.42 -0.95 9.57
C SER A 104 -16.46 -0.65 10.66
N ASP A 105 -17.76 -0.82 10.35
CA ASP A 105 -18.87 -0.66 11.29
C ASP A 105 -19.15 -1.96 12.09
N LEU A 106 -18.46 -3.05 11.75
CA LEU A 106 -18.59 -4.35 12.41
C LEU A 106 -17.82 -4.39 13.74
N PRO A 107 -18.44 -4.79 14.86
CA PRO A 107 -17.76 -4.95 16.14
C PRO A 107 -16.47 -5.77 16.04
N GLU A 108 -15.42 -5.30 16.69
CA GLU A 108 -14.11 -5.96 16.71
C GLU A 108 -14.17 -7.26 17.51
N ILE A 109 -14.98 -7.29 18.58
CA ILE A 109 -15.10 -8.38 19.55
C ILE A 109 -16.52 -8.99 19.50
N GLY A 110 -16.63 -10.30 19.73
CA GLY A 110 -17.83 -10.89 20.36
C GLY A 110 -18.96 -11.41 19.48
N SER A 111 -18.86 -11.43 18.14
CA SER A 111 -19.85 -12.19 17.33
C SER A 111 -19.33 -12.65 15.96
N LYS A 112 -19.65 -13.90 15.59
CA LYS A 112 -19.36 -14.50 14.27
C LYS A 112 -20.15 -13.88 13.11
N TYR A 113 -21.09 -12.96 13.36
CA TYR A 113 -21.80 -12.24 12.30
C TYR A 113 -20.86 -11.48 11.34
N TRP A 114 -19.61 -11.18 11.73
CA TRP A 114 -18.65 -10.58 10.80
C TRP A 114 -18.26 -11.50 9.62
N GLN A 115 -18.32 -12.83 9.79
CA GLN A 115 -17.78 -13.77 8.80
C GLN A 115 -18.52 -13.71 7.44
N PRO A 116 -19.88 -13.73 7.36
CA PRO A 116 -20.59 -13.56 6.10
C PRO A 116 -20.35 -12.21 5.41
N HIS A 117 -20.21 -11.12 6.18
CA HIS A 117 -19.91 -9.79 5.62
C HIS A 117 -18.51 -9.74 5.02
N PHE A 118 -17.52 -10.30 5.71
CA PHE A 118 -16.15 -10.42 5.20
C PHE A 118 -16.13 -11.30 3.94
N GLN A 119 -16.73 -12.48 3.99
CA GLN A 119 -16.80 -13.44 2.87
C GLN A 119 -17.37 -12.78 1.61
N ARG A 120 -18.54 -12.14 1.72
CA ARG A 120 -19.20 -11.43 0.61
C ARG A 120 -18.33 -10.29 0.05
N THR A 121 -17.58 -9.60 0.91
CA THR A 121 -16.65 -8.54 0.48
C THR A 121 -15.48 -9.13 -0.29
N PHE A 122 -14.86 -10.20 0.25
CA PHE A 122 -13.73 -10.89 -0.35
C PHE A 122 -14.08 -11.52 -1.70
N GLU A 123 -15.27 -12.12 -1.85
CA GLU A 123 -15.81 -12.63 -3.11
C GLU A 123 -15.94 -11.53 -4.18
N VAL A 124 -16.45 -10.35 -3.82
CA VAL A 124 -16.59 -9.23 -4.76
C VAL A 124 -15.22 -8.67 -5.18
N TYR A 125 -14.26 -8.53 -4.25
CA TYR A 125 -12.88 -8.17 -4.62
C TYR A 125 -12.20 -9.26 -5.47
N THR A 126 -12.49 -10.54 -5.21
CA THR A 126 -11.97 -11.67 -6.01
C THR A 126 -12.51 -11.61 -7.45
N LYS A 127 -13.80 -11.32 -7.63
CA LYS A 127 -14.40 -11.13 -8.96
C LYS A 127 -13.78 -9.90 -9.64
N LEU A 128 -13.70 -8.76 -8.95
CA LEU A 128 -13.09 -7.53 -9.47
C LEU A 128 -11.62 -7.73 -9.92
N TRP A 129 -10.81 -8.43 -9.12
CA TRP A 129 -9.41 -8.72 -9.44
C TRP A 129 -9.25 -9.58 -10.70
N LYS A 130 -10.07 -10.63 -10.82
CA LYS A 130 -10.08 -11.51 -12.00
C LYS A 130 -10.61 -10.77 -13.24
N PHE A 131 -11.67 -9.99 -13.09
CA PHE A 131 -12.28 -9.21 -14.17
C PHE A 131 -11.29 -8.18 -14.76
N GLN A 132 -10.62 -7.38 -13.92
CA GLN A 132 -9.65 -6.39 -14.42
C GLN A 132 -8.42 -7.03 -15.09
N ASN A 133 -8.09 -8.28 -14.73
CA ASN A 133 -6.99 -9.01 -15.35
C ASN A 133 -7.40 -9.61 -16.70
N GLN A 134 -8.64 -10.11 -16.81
CA GLN A 134 -9.22 -10.66 -18.04
C GLN A 134 -9.46 -9.57 -19.10
N HIS A 135 -10.00 -8.42 -18.68
CA HIS A 135 -10.35 -7.31 -19.58
C HIS A 135 -9.28 -6.20 -19.60
N ARG A 136 -8.03 -6.51 -19.20
CA ARG A 136 -6.93 -5.56 -18.96
C ARG A 136 -6.73 -4.55 -20.10
N LEU A 137 -6.59 -5.05 -21.33
CA LEU A 137 -6.28 -4.24 -22.51
C LEU A 137 -7.41 -3.27 -22.89
N LEU A 138 -8.67 -3.67 -22.66
CA LEU A 138 -9.83 -2.80 -22.89
C LEU A 138 -9.89 -1.71 -21.82
N LEU A 139 -9.73 -2.09 -20.55
CA LEU A 139 -9.80 -1.15 -19.43
C LEU A 139 -8.66 -0.13 -19.45
N GLU A 140 -7.44 -0.52 -19.82
CA GLU A 140 -6.30 0.42 -19.97
C GLU A 140 -6.48 1.43 -21.12
N ASN A 141 -7.31 1.14 -22.13
CA ASN A 141 -7.53 2.02 -23.27
C ASN A 141 -8.23 3.34 -22.85
N PRO A 142 -7.60 4.53 -23.05
CA PRO A 142 -8.18 5.82 -22.69
C PRO A 142 -9.52 6.16 -23.37
N VAL A 143 -9.88 5.49 -24.48
CA VAL A 143 -11.15 5.71 -25.18
C VAL A 143 -12.34 5.08 -24.45
N HIS A 144 -12.11 4.03 -23.64
CA HIS A 144 -13.18 3.29 -22.94
C HIS A 144 -13.22 3.59 -21.44
N TYR A 145 -12.07 3.52 -20.75
CA TYR A 145 -11.97 3.77 -19.32
C TYR A 145 -10.61 4.38 -18.91
N GLY A 146 -9.51 3.88 -19.49
CA GLY A 146 -8.17 4.44 -19.28
C GLY A 146 -7.54 4.06 -17.93
N LEU A 147 -7.81 2.87 -17.41
CA LEU A 147 -7.42 2.34 -16.10
C LEU A 147 -5.92 2.52 -15.82
N LYS A 148 -5.59 3.33 -14.81
CA LYS A 148 -4.21 3.64 -14.44
C LYS A 148 -3.59 2.52 -13.62
N ARG A 149 -2.26 2.43 -13.65
CA ARG A 149 -1.49 1.45 -12.88
C ARG A 149 -1.76 1.58 -11.37
N TRP A 150 -1.85 2.80 -10.83
CA TRP A 150 -2.09 3.01 -9.40
C TRP A 150 -3.47 2.55 -8.92
N GLU A 151 -4.49 2.53 -9.78
CA GLU A 151 -5.84 2.04 -9.44
C GLU A 151 -5.82 0.53 -9.18
N VAL A 152 -5.04 -0.23 -9.96
CA VAL A 152 -4.76 -1.65 -9.69
C VAL A 152 -4.01 -1.84 -8.37
N GLY A 153 -3.04 -0.95 -8.10
CA GLY A 153 -2.33 -0.89 -6.83
C GLY A 153 -3.26 -0.67 -5.63
N GLU A 154 -4.34 0.12 -5.79
CA GLU A 154 -5.37 0.27 -4.77
C GLU A 154 -6.27 -0.96 -4.62
N ILE A 155 -6.69 -1.62 -5.71
CA ILE A 155 -7.45 -2.87 -5.61
C ILE A 155 -6.61 -3.96 -4.91
N ALA A 156 -5.34 -4.12 -5.29
CA ALA A 156 -4.40 -5.02 -4.63
C ALA A 156 -4.18 -4.64 -3.15
N SER A 157 -4.01 -3.35 -2.86
CA SER A 157 -3.86 -2.85 -1.48
C SER A 157 -5.11 -3.11 -0.64
N LYS A 158 -6.30 -3.07 -1.24
CA LYS A 158 -7.57 -3.40 -0.57
C LYS A 158 -7.70 -4.90 -0.30
N ILE A 159 -7.25 -5.75 -1.20
CA ILE A 159 -7.20 -7.20 -0.96
C ILE A 159 -6.20 -7.52 0.17
N GLY A 160 -5.00 -6.91 0.17
CA GLY A 160 -4.06 -7.00 1.30
C GLY A 160 -4.64 -6.49 2.62
N GLN A 161 -5.44 -5.41 2.61
CA GLN A 161 -6.19 -4.94 3.78
C GLN A 161 -7.26 -5.94 4.25
N LEU A 162 -7.90 -6.70 3.35
CA LEU A 162 -8.84 -7.76 3.74
C LEU A 162 -8.12 -8.92 4.42
N TYR A 163 -7.07 -9.47 3.79
CA TYR A 163 -6.23 -10.52 4.38
C TYR A 163 -5.73 -10.13 5.79
N TYR A 164 -5.22 -8.90 5.94
CA TYR A 164 -4.79 -8.35 7.22
C TYR A 164 -5.93 -8.25 8.26
N ARG A 165 -7.11 -7.74 7.86
CA ARG A 165 -8.30 -7.68 8.74
C ARG A 165 -8.82 -9.06 9.14
N TYR A 166 -8.60 -10.09 8.33
CA TYR A 166 -8.94 -11.48 8.68
C TYR A 166 -7.96 -12.02 9.73
N TYR A 167 -6.66 -11.89 9.49
CA TYR A 167 -5.61 -12.25 10.45
C TYR A 167 -5.84 -11.59 11.83
N LEU A 168 -6.20 -10.30 11.89
CA LEU A 168 -6.48 -9.64 13.17
C LEU A 168 -7.67 -10.25 13.96
N ARG A 169 -8.55 -11.01 13.30
CA ARG A 169 -9.70 -11.70 13.93
C ARG A 169 -9.46 -13.19 14.18
N THR A 170 -8.43 -13.81 13.59
CA THR A 170 -8.12 -15.25 13.75
C THR A 170 -6.75 -15.55 14.36
N SER A 171 -5.82 -14.59 14.35
CA SER A 171 -4.38 -14.76 14.65
C SER A 171 -3.67 -15.81 13.76
N GLU A 172 -4.20 -16.06 12.55
CA GLU A 172 -3.66 -17.07 11.65
C GLU A 172 -2.65 -16.48 10.65
N THR A 173 -1.39 -16.88 10.85
CA THR A 173 -0.20 -16.37 10.14
C THR A 173 -0.22 -16.59 8.62
N ASN A 174 -1.01 -17.56 8.12
CA ASN A 174 -1.25 -17.75 6.67
C ASN A 174 -1.86 -16.49 6.03
N TYR A 175 -2.90 -15.91 6.64
CA TYR A 175 -3.57 -14.72 6.10
C TYR A 175 -2.68 -13.47 6.23
N LEU A 176 -1.79 -13.41 7.22
CA LEU A 176 -0.76 -12.37 7.32
C LEU A 176 0.30 -12.49 6.20
N HIS A 177 0.72 -13.71 5.86
CA HIS A 177 1.62 -13.95 4.73
C HIS A 177 0.99 -13.55 3.39
N GLU A 178 -0.30 -13.83 3.16
CA GLU A 178 -0.95 -13.39 1.92
C GLU A 178 -1.13 -11.86 1.88
N ALA A 179 -1.37 -11.19 3.02
CA ALA A 179 -1.30 -9.73 3.08
C ALA A 179 0.11 -9.20 2.71
N PHE A 180 1.17 -9.88 3.15
CA PHE A 180 2.56 -9.56 2.78
C PHE A 180 2.78 -9.70 1.26
N VAL A 181 2.39 -10.84 0.66
CA VAL A 181 2.54 -11.09 -0.79
C VAL A 181 1.86 -10.00 -1.62
N PHE A 182 0.65 -9.59 -1.25
CA PHE A 182 -0.05 -8.50 -1.93
C PHE A 182 0.68 -7.15 -1.80
N TYR A 183 1.20 -6.81 -0.62
CA TYR A 183 1.90 -5.54 -0.44
C TYR A 183 3.30 -5.51 -1.09
N ASP A 184 4.05 -6.61 -1.09
CA ASP A 184 5.38 -6.67 -1.72
C ASP A 184 5.25 -6.64 -3.25
N ALA A 185 4.30 -7.40 -3.80
CA ALA A 185 3.97 -7.36 -5.23
C ALA A 185 3.55 -5.94 -5.71
N ILE A 186 2.99 -5.10 -4.82
CA ILE A 186 2.68 -3.69 -5.14
C ILE A 186 3.96 -2.84 -5.27
N ARG A 187 4.96 -3.10 -4.41
CA ARG A 187 6.25 -2.41 -4.40
C ARG A 187 7.08 -2.81 -5.62
N GLU A 188 7.33 -4.11 -5.80
CA GLU A 188 8.16 -4.64 -6.89
C GLU A 188 7.68 -4.15 -8.26
N ARG A 189 6.37 -4.35 -8.53
CA ARG A 189 5.74 -3.93 -9.79
C ARG A 189 5.52 -2.42 -9.88
N ASN A 190 5.89 -1.65 -8.85
CA ASN A 190 5.89 -0.19 -8.84
C ASN A 190 4.54 0.38 -9.33
N TYR A 191 3.42 -0.05 -8.75
CA TYR A 191 2.09 0.41 -9.20
C TYR A 191 1.87 1.90 -8.92
N PHE A 192 2.40 2.38 -7.79
CA PHE A 192 2.60 3.80 -7.52
C PHE A 192 3.95 4.23 -8.12
N ARG A 193 3.97 4.44 -9.45
CA ARG A 193 5.05 5.12 -10.17
C ARG A 193 4.46 6.21 -11.08
N GLY A 194 4.84 7.46 -10.82
CA GLY A 194 4.42 8.64 -11.60
C GLY A 194 3.88 9.80 -10.76
N GLU A 195 3.67 9.61 -9.45
CA GLU A 195 3.07 10.58 -8.50
C GLU A 195 3.62 12.01 -8.64
N LEU A 196 4.96 12.14 -8.64
CA LEU A 196 5.65 13.44 -8.77
C LEU A 196 5.36 14.09 -10.13
N SER A 197 5.34 13.29 -11.20
CA SER A 197 5.07 13.78 -12.56
C SER A 197 3.63 14.26 -12.75
N MET A 198 2.70 13.77 -11.94
CA MET A 198 1.29 14.21 -11.94
C MET A 198 1.00 15.33 -10.94
N LYS A 199 1.98 15.70 -10.09
CA LYS A 199 1.80 16.61 -8.93
C LYS A 199 0.56 16.29 -8.09
N ASN A 200 0.19 15.01 -7.99
CA ASN A 200 -1.03 14.58 -7.32
C ASN A 200 -0.76 14.25 -5.84
N SER A 201 -0.99 15.23 -4.96
CA SER A 201 -0.81 15.08 -3.51
C SER A 201 -1.66 13.93 -2.92
N ALA A 202 -2.91 13.77 -3.38
CA ALA A 202 -3.78 12.69 -2.93
C ALA A 202 -3.22 11.30 -3.29
N LEU A 203 -2.50 11.18 -4.41
CA LEU A 203 -1.83 9.92 -4.78
C LEU A 203 -0.58 9.66 -3.94
N MET A 204 0.15 10.70 -3.53
CA MET A 204 1.23 10.57 -2.52
C MET A 204 0.67 10.11 -1.17
N ILE A 205 -0.45 10.68 -0.71
CA ILE A 205 -1.13 10.23 0.53
C ILE A 205 -1.55 8.76 0.41
N LYS A 206 -2.09 8.32 -0.75
CA LYS A 206 -2.40 6.90 -1.00
C LYS A 206 -1.15 6.01 -0.89
N LYS A 207 -0.02 6.43 -1.49
CA LYS A 207 1.27 5.72 -1.43
C LYS A 207 1.81 5.62 0.01
N LEU A 208 1.85 6.74 0.75
CA LEU A 208 2.27 6.77 2.16
C LEU A 208 1.38 5.87 3.05
N ARG A 209 0.06 5.95 2.88
CA ARG A 209 -0.91 5.07 3.57
C ARG A 209 -0.79 3.59 3.17
N TYR A 210 -0.26 3.28 2.00
CA TYR A 210 0.07 1.91 1.60
C TYR A 210 1.32 1.40 2.34
N TYR A 211 2.43 2.13 2.29
CA TYR A 211 3.67 1.73 2.97
C TYR A 211 3.50 1.58 4.48
N ALA A 212 2.78 2.51 5.14
CA ALA A 212 2.50 2.41 6.57
C ALA A 212 1.81 1.08 6.94
N ARG A 213 0.94 0.54 6.09
CA ARG A 213 0.30 -0.78 6.30
C ARG A 213 1.24 -1.94 5.99
N PHE A 214 2.04 -1.83 4.92
CA PHE A 214 3.02 -2.86 4.57
C PHE A 214 4.06 -3.05 5.69
N ILE A 215 4.49 -1.96 6.33
CA ILE A 215 5.40 -1.99 7.47
C ILE A 215 4.78 -2.68 8.70
N VAL A 216 3.51 -2.43 9.02
CA VAL A 216 2.80 -3.16 10.10
C VAL A 216 2.73 -4.67 9.82
N VAL A 217 2.53 -5.07 8.56
CA VAL A 217 2.60 -6.50 8.17
C VAL A 217 4.01 -7.06 8.32
N CYS A 218 5.05 -6.34 7.85
CA CYS A 218 6.45 -6.79 7.99
C CYS A 218 6.87 -6.95 9.46
N LEU A 219 6.36 -6.09 10.33
CA LEU A 219 6.57 -6.12 11.79
C LEU A 219 6.01 -7.39 12.42
N GLN A 220 4.77 -7.76 12.12
CA GLN A 220 4.13 -8.98 12.62
C GLN A 220 4.64 -10.25 11.91
N MET A 221 5.18 -10.12 10.69
CA MET A 221 5.93 -11.20 10.03
C MET A 221 7.34 -11.40 10.61
N ASN A 222 7.79 -10.54 11.54
CA ASN A 222 9.16 -10.49 12.08
C ASN A 222 10.25 -10.39 10.97
N SER A 223 9.93 -9.71 9.87
CA SER A 223 10.81 -9.57 8.71
C SER A 223 11.71 -8.33 8.83
N THR A 224 12.65 -8.37 9.76
CA THR A 224 13.48 -7.20 10.16
C THR A 224 14.27 -6.60 8.99
N GLY A 225 14.81 -7.41 8.09
CA GLY A 225 15.48 -6.92 6.88
C GLY A 225 14.55 -6.11 5.98
N MET A 226 13.30 -6.54 5.85
CA MET A 226 12.28 -5.83 5.06
C MET A 226 11.80 -4.56 5.76
N MET A 227 11.57 -4.61 7.08
CA MET A 227 11.18 -3.46 7.88
C MET A 227 12.16 -2.28 7.72
N LEU A 228 13.47 -2.55 7.81
CA LEU A 228 14.51 -1.52 7.73
C LEU A 228 14.60 -0.89 6.34
N GLN A 229 14.41 -1.67 5.27
CA GLN A 229 14.32 -1.15 3.89
C GLN A 229 13.11 -0.22 3.74
N LEU A 230 11.92 -0.71 4.12
CA LEU A 230 10.67 0.05 3.98
C LEU A 230 10.67 1.32 4.85
N LEU A 231 11.29 1.32 6.03
CA LEU A 231 11.46 2.53 6.84
C LEU A 231 12.25 3.61 6.08
N GLU A 232 13.33 3.24 5.38
CA GLU A 232 14.12 4.19 4.61
C GLU A 232 13.39 4.69 3.36
N GLU A 233 12.69 3.79 2.65
CA GLU A 233 11.78 4.16 1.55
C GLU A 233 10.73 5.20 2.03
N VAL A 234 10.14 5.00 3.22
CA VAL A 234 9.13 5.91 3.77
C VAL A 234 9.70 7.25 4.21
N LYS A 235 10.89 7.31 4.84
CA LYS A 235 11.56 8.58 5.16
C LYS A 235 11.68 9.45 3.92
N SER A 236 12.29 8.90 2.86
CA SER A 236 12.49 9.61 1.59
C SER A 236 11.16 10.05 0.95
N LEU A 237 10.12 9.21 0.99
CA LEU A 237 8.78 9.58 0.51
C LEU A 237 8.12 10.69 1.33
N VAL A 238 8.31 10.72 2.65
CA VAL A 238 7.79 11.79 3.53
C VAL A 238 8.57 13.09 3.36
N GLU A 239 9.89 13.04 3.16
CA GLU A 239 10.72 14.21 2.81
C GLU A 239 10.29 14.83 1.48
N VAL A 240 10.11 14.01 0.44
CA VAL A 240 9.60 14.44 -0.87
C VAL A 240 8.17 14.99 -0.76
N TYR A 241 7.30 14.36 0.03
CA TYR A 241 5.94 14.85 0.29
C TYR A 241 5.97 16.22 0.98
N ALA A 242 6.77 16.39 2.04
CA ALA A 242 6.91 17.62 2.80
C ALA A 242 7.53 18.78 1.99
N THR A 243 8.49 18.49 1.10
CA THR A 243 9.21 19.50 0.32
C THR A 243 8.53 19.88 -1.00
N VAL A 244 8.04 18.90 -1.77
CA VAL A 244 7.46 19.15 -3.11
C VAL A 244 6.00 19.62 -3.04
N PHE A 245 5.23 19.16 -2.04
CA PHE A 245 3.81 19.46 -1.91
C PHE A 245 3.49 20.45 -0.78
N ASN A 246 4.41 20.66 0.16
CA ASN A 246 4.25 21.50 1.36
C ASN A 246 2.86 21.39 2.04
N PRO A 247 2.38 20.18 2.35
CA PRO A 247 1.02 19.98 2.85
C PRO A 247 0.91 20.25 4.36
N VAL A 248 -0.32 20.45 4.83
CA VAL A 248 -0.61 20.78 6.24
C VAL A 248 -0.25 19.62 7.18
N ASP A 249 -0.48 18.37 6.75
CA ASP A 249 -0.24 17.14 7.52
C ASP A 249 1.25 16.70 7.55
N LYS A 250 2.18 17.46 6.95
CA LYS A 250 3.60 17.07 6.86
C LYS A 250 4.26 16.79 8.21
N MET A 251 3.85 17.47 9.27
CA MET A 251 4.37 17.24 10.63
C MET A 251 3.80 15.97 11.27
N GLU A 252 2.56 15.59 10.92
CA GLU A 252 1.95 14.33 11.34
C GLU A 252 2.68 13.14 10.70
N TRP A 253 2.97 13.22 9.40
CA TRP A 253 3.77 12.20 8.70
C TRP A 253 5.21 12.10 9.22
N ALA A 254 5.85 13.23 9.55
CA ALA A 254 7.16 13.22 10.19
C ALA A 254 7.13 12.56 11.60
N LEU A 255 6.05 12.77 12.37
CA LEU A 255 5.83 12.09 13.65
C LEU A 255 5.62 10.58 13.46
N VAL A 256 4.79 10.17 12.50
CA VAL A 256 4.56 8.75 12.17
C VAL A 256 5.87 8.03 11.83
N VAL A 257 6.77 8.66 11.07
CA VAL A 257 8.11 8.12 10.77
C VAL A 257 8.99 8.03 12.01
N LYS A 258 8.94 9.02 12.90
CA LYS A 258 9.67 9.00 14.18
C LYS A 258 9.18 7.89 15.10
N GLU A 259 7.87 7.73 15.25
CA GLU A 259 7.26 6.65 16.05
C GLU A 259 7.61 5.27 15.49
N MET A 260 7.51 5.10 14.16
CA MET A 260 7.89 3.88 13.45
C MET A 260 9.36 3.52 13.69
N ALA A 261 10.28 4.48 13.58
CA ALA A 261 11.71 4.27 13.82
C ALA A 261 12.00 3.89 15.29
N LEU A 262 11.37 4.57 16.25
CA LEU A 262 11.50 4.24 17.68
C LEU A 262 10.93 2.86 18.02
N PHE A 263 9.82 2.46 17.40
CA PHE A 263 9.24 1.13 17.58
C PHE A 263 10.14 0.04 17.00
N MET A 264 10.65 0.22 15.78
CA MET A 264 11.60 -0.72 15.18
C MET A 264 12.88 -0.85 16.02
N GLN A 265 13.42 0.26 16.55
CA GLN A 265 14.57 0.23 17.46
C GLN A 265 14.25 -0.55 18.75
N ALA A 266 13.04 -0.39 19.31
CA ALA A 266 12.60 -1.10 20.51
C ALA A 266 12.25 -2.59 20.29
N VAL A 267 12.04 -3.01 19.03
CA VAL A 267 11.88 -4.42 18.65
C VAL A 267 13.23 -5.08 18.30
N CYS A 268 14.13 -4.36 17.63
CA CYS A 268 15.43 -4.91 17.20
C CYS A 268 16.52 -4.85 18.29
N GLY A 269 16.37 -3.99 19.29
CA GLY A 269 17.38 -3.75 20.34
C GLY A 269 17.44 -4.78 21.47
N PRO A 270 16.32 -5.15 22.13
CA PRO A 270 16.36 -5.92 23.37
C PRO A 270 16.37 -7.44 23.12
N VAL A 271 17.54 -7.97 22.77
CA VAL A 271 17.81 -9.41 22.98
C VAL A 271 18.08 -9.60 24.48
N PRO A 272 17.28 -10.38 25.22
CA PRO A 272 17.53 -10.61 26.64
C PRO A 272 18.85 -11.36 26.82
N VAL A 273 19.64 -10.99 27.83
CA VAL A 273 20.87 -11.71 28.21
C VAL A 273 20.73 -12.30 29.60
N ASP A 274 21.44 -13.40 29.85
CA ASP A 274 21.61 -13.93 31.21
C ASP A 274 22.70 -13.17 32.00
N ASP A 275 22.90 -13.56 33.26
CA ASP A 275 23.92 -12.98 34.16
C ASP A 275 25.36 -13.18 33.66
N ALA A 276 25.58 -14.03 32.65
CA ALA A 276 26.87 -14.26 32.00
C ALA A 276 27.00 -13.48 30.67
N GLY A 277 25.99 -12.70 30.27
CA GLY A 277 25.96 -11.94 29.02
C GLY A 277 25.60 -12.76 27.78
N VAL A 278 25.13 -14.00 27.94
CA VAL A 278 24.72 -14.87 26.83
C VAL A 278 23.29 -14.51 26.40
N THR A 279 23.09 -14.31 25.10
CA THR A 279 21.78 -14.00 24.51
C THR A 279 20.81 -15.17 24.68
N LEU A 280 19.70 -14.94 25.39
CA LEU A 280 18.64 -15.91 25.60
C LEU A 280 17.78 -16.05 24.32
N PRO A 281 17.57 -17.28 23.81
CA PRO A 281 16.79 -17.50 22.59
C PRO A 281 15.28 -17.35 22.86
N ALA A 282 14.76 -16.15 22.59
CA ALA A 282 13.33 -15.86 22.68
C ALA A 282 12.57 -16.40 21.44
N SER A 283 11.92 -17.57 21.58
CA SER A 283 10.95 -18.05 20.60
C SER A 283 9.62 -17.31 20.79
N TYR A 284 9.40 -16.25 20.00
CA TYR A 284 8.22 -15.39 20.15
C TYR A 284 6.90 -16.03 19.71
N ARG A 285 6.89 -17.18 18.99
CA ARG A 285 5.68 -17.87 18.51
C ARG A 285 5.49 -19.26 19.13
N LEU A 286 4.26 -19.77 19.10
CA LEU A 286 3.91 -21.12 19.55
C LEU A 286 4.33 -22.17 18.51
N VAL A 287 5.53 -22.73 18.71
CA VAL A 287 6.04 -23.89 17.97
C VAL A 287 5.12 -25.11 18.18
N PRO A 288 4.61 -25.77 17.12
CA PRO A 288 3.84 -27.00 17.25
C PRO A 288 4.65 -28.10 17.97
N ARG A 289 4.15 -28.58 19.11
CA ARG A 289 4.83 -29.56 19.99
C ARG A 289 4.93 -30.95 19.35
N ARG A 290 5.88 -31.14 18.43
CA ARG A 290 6.14 -32.41 17.72
C ARG A 290 6.40 -33.54 18.74
N GLY A 291 5.78 -34.69 18.53
CA GLY A 291 6.15 -35.94 19.22
C GLY A 291 5.46 -36.27 20.55
N ARG A 292 4.44 -35.53 21.01
CA ARG A 292 3.67 -35.92 22.21
C ARG A 292 2.21 -36.25 21.88
N VAL A 293 1.90 -37.54 21.78
CA VAL A 293 0.53 -38.07 21.70
C VAL A 293 -0.12 -38.00 23.09
N GLU A 294 -0.44 -36.78 23.53
CA GLU A 294 -1.35 -36.60 24.65
C GLU A 294 -2.79 -36.82 24.17
N LYS A 295 -3.67 -37.31 25.05
CA LYS A 295 -5.11 -37.35 24.77
C LYS A 295 -5.58 -35.94 24.41
N GLU A 296 -6.55 -35.84 23.50
CA GLU A 296 -7.09 -34.56 23.04
C GLU A 296 -7.34 -33.61 24.23
N PRO A 297 -6.86 -32.35 24.16
CA PRO A 297 -6.94 -31.45 25.28
C PRO A 297 -8.40 -31.15 25.59
N LYS A 298 -8.85 -31.51 26.80
CA LYS A 298 -10.23 -31.33 27.28
C LYS A 298 -10.75 -29.88 27.19
N PHE A 299 -9.84 -28.92 27.03
CA PHE A 299 -10.13 -27.52 26.84
C PHE A 299 -9.31 -26.99 25.66
N ARG A 300 -9.98 -26.27 24.75
CA ARG A 300 -9.36 -25.52 23.66
C ARG A 300 -9.45 -24.02 23.99
N LEU A 301 -8.37 -23.27 23.77
CA LEU A 301 -8.43 -21.81 23.80
C LEU A 301 -9.40 -21.34 22.71
N GLN A 302 -10.50 -20.68 23.12
CA GLN A 302 -11.52 -20.17 22.21
C GLN A 302 -11.15 -18.77 21.70
N GLU A 303 -10.95 -17.84 22.63
CA GLU A 303 -10.69 -16.42 22.41
C GLU A 303 -9.63 -15.94 23.43
N ALA A 304 -8.85 -14.94 23.06
CA ALA A 304 -7.90 -14.25 23.93
C ALA A 304 -8.00 -12.75 23.66
N LEU A 305 -8.05 -11.94 24.73
CA LEU A 305 -8.09 -10.48 24.65
C LEU A 305 -6.79 -9.90 25.18
N VAL A 306 -6.06 -9.18 24.34
CA VAL A 306 -4.82 -8.49 24.72
C VAL A 306 -5.15 -7.02 25.01
N VAL A 307 -4.81 -6.53 26.20
CA VAL A 307 -5.13 -5.16 26.65
C VAL A 307 -3.87 -4.51 27.21
N GLY A 308 -3.34 -3.51 26.50
CA GLY A 308 -2.28 -2.65 27.01
C GLY A 308 -2.80 -1.74 28.13
N ASN A 309 -2.05 -1.62 29.23
CA ASN A 309 -2.47 -0.87 30.44
C ASN A 309 -1.38 0.12 30.92
N ARG A 310 -0.67 0.77 29.97
CA ARG A 310 0.34 1.80 30.27
C ARG A 310 0.19 2.99 29.31
N PRO A 311 0.04 4.23 29.81
CA PRO A 311 -0.16 5.40 28.94
C PRO A 311 1.13 5.91 28.29
N THR A 312 2.30 5.64 28.88
CA THR A 312 3.61 6.21 28.48
C THR A 312 4.50 5.22 27.74
N GLN A 313 3.90 4.36 26.91
CA GLN A 313 4.62 3.27 26.24
C GLN A 313 4.89 3.55 24.76
N ILE A 314 6.03 3.04 24.25
CA ILE A 314 6.34 3.05 22.82
C ILE A 314 5.24 2.29 22.06
N LYS A 315 4.61 2.98 21.12
CA LYS A 315 3.59 2.45 20.20
C LYS A 315 3.87 2.89 18.78
N PHE A 316 3.32 2.16 17.82
CA PHE A 316 3.25 2.55 16.42
C PHE A 316 1.87 2.18 15.88
N SER A 317 1.16 3.15 15.29
CA SER A 317 -0.30 3.06 15.09
C SER A 317 -0.99 2.70 16.43
N GLU A 318 -1.84 1.67 16.46
CA GLU A 318 -2.52 1.21 17.68
C GLU A 318 -1.80 0.07 18.42
N LEU A 319 -0.60 -0.31 17.97
CA LEU A 319 0.15 -1.42 18.56
C LEU A 319 1.21 -0.90 19.55
N THR A 320 1.06 -1.22 20.83
CA THR A 320 2.10 -1.03 21.85
C THR A 320 3.10 -2.18 21.85
N LEU A 321 4.31 -1.93 22.36
CA LEU A 321 5.39 -2.93 22.37
C LEU A 321 5.06 -4.24 23.13
N ASP A 322 4.25 -4.18 24.18
CA ASP A 322 3.79 -5.36 24.94
C ASP A 322 2.70 -6.12 24.18
N MET A 323 1.73 -5.41 23.59
CA MET A 323 0.73 -6.01 22.71
C MET A 323 1.38 -6.73 21.52
N TYR A 324 2.46 -6.19 20.95
CA TYR A 324 3.23 -6.86 19.90
C TYR A 324 3.81 -8.21 20.36
N TYR A 325 4.58 -8.23 21.46
CA TYR A 325 5.19 -9.48 21.94
C TYR A 325 4.14 -10.50 22.42
N VAL A 326 3.07 -10.05 23.09
CA VAL A 326 1.99 -10.94 23.55
C VAL A 326 1.18 -11.49 22.37
N LEU A 327 0.94 -10.72 21.32
CA LEU A 327 0.26 -11.20 20.10
C LEU A 327 1.07 -12.31 19.44
N GLN A 328 2.37 -12.10 19.20
CA GLN A 328 3.26 -13.14 18.66
C GLN A 328 3.24 -14.40 19.53
N MET A 329 3.25 -14.27 20.87
CA MET A 329 3.20 -15.41 21.80
C MET A 329 1.89 -16.20 21.79
N LEU A 330 0.83 -15.69 21.15
CA LEU A 330 -0.44 -16.38 20.94
C LEU A 330 -0.57 -16.95 19.52
N GLU A 331 0.20 -16.43 18.56
CA GLU A 331 0.27 -16.94 17.20
C GLU A 331 0.92 -18.32 17.14
N ARG A 332 0.38 -19.17 16.26
CA ARG A 332 0.97 -20.46 15.91
C ARG A 332 1.89 -20.27 14.71
N GLU A 333 3.04 -20.95 14.74
CA GLU A 333 3.84 -21.08 13.52
C GLU A 333 3.04 -21.84 12.45
N SER A 334 3.07 -21.36 11.22
CA SER A 334 2.51 -22.07 10.07
C SER A 334 3.27 -23.39 9.88
N SER A 335 2.55 -24.52 9.85
CA SER A 335 3.14 -25.84 9.57
C SER A 335 3.77 -25.94 8.17
N VAL A 336 3.37 -25.04 7.26
CA VAL A 336 4.03 -24.80 5.98
C VAL A 336 5.35 -24.07 6.24
N ASN A 337 6.43 -24.83 6.34
CA ASN A 337 7.79 -24.31 6.35
C ASN A 337 8.16 -23.90 4.91
N PRO A 338 8.46 -22.62 4.60
CA PRO A 338 8.68 -22.18 3.22
C PRO A 338 9.89 -22.80 2.51
N MET A 339 10.76 -23.51 3.25
CA MET A 339 11.95 -24.13 2.71
C MET A 339 12.21 -25.51 3.35
N GLY A 340 11.68 -26.56 2.73
CA GLY A 340 12.08 -27.96 2.96
C GLY A 340 10.96 -28.95 3.33
N ALA A 341 10.95 -30.08 2.61
CA ALA A 341 10.13 -31.29 2.76
C ALA A 341 8.71 -31.31 2.16
N ALA A 342 8.27 -32.53 1.82
CA ALA A 342 7.13 -32.86 0.96
C ALA A 342 5.76 -32.83 1.69
N PRO A 343 4.63 -32.73 0.97
CA PRO A 343 3.30 -32.65 1.58
C PRO A 343 2.86 -33.96 2.24
N SER A 344 2.31 -33.85 3.45
CA SER A 344 1.48 -34.88 4.07
C SER A 344 0.00 -34.55 3.82
N GLU A 345 -0.74 -35.42 3.15
CA GLU A 345 -2.17 -35.27 2.90
C GLU A 345 -3.00 -35.30 4.20
N GLY A 346 -4.19 -34.69 4.18
CA GLY A 346 -5.26 -35.00 5.16
C GLY A 346 -5.66 -33.90 6.15
N ALA A 347 -6.14 -32.74 5.67
CA ALA A 347 -6.88 -31.77 6.49
C ALA A 347 -7.84 -30.89 5.67
N VAL A 348 -8.85 -31.48 5.01
CA VAL A 348 -9.86 -30.71 4.24
C VAL A 348 -10.87 -30.05 5.19
N SER A 349 -10.54 -28.83 5.64
CA SER A 349 -11.53 -27.89 6.17
C SER A 349 -11.96 -26.94 5.06
N ALA A 350 -13.27 -26.78 4.86
CA ALA A 350 -13.82 -25.96 3.77
C ALA A 350 -13.78 -24.46 4.10
N GLU A 351 -12.59 -23.89 4.09
CA GLU A 351 -12.36 -22.43 4.15
C GLU A 351 -12.42 -21.81 2.74
N PRO A 352 -12.68 -20.50 2.62
CA PRO A 352 -12.79 -19.84 1.31
C PRO A 352 -11.49 -19.96 0.51
N SER A 353 -11.62 -20.27 -0.79
CA SER A 353 -10.52 -20.59 -1.71
C SER A 353 -9.67 -19.38 -2.12
N ALA A 354 -8.97 -18.81 -1.14
CA ALA A 354 -8.18 -17.59 -1.24
C ALA A 354 -6.79 -17.79 -1.91
N THR A 355 -6.25 -19.00 -1.92
CA THR A 355 -4.91 -19.32 -2.48
C THR A 355 -4.80 -18.99 -3.97
N GLY A 356 -5.85 -19.24 -4.75
CA GLY A 356 -5.86 -18.96 -6.19
C GLY A 356 -5.88 -17.47 -6.58
N ILE A 357 -5.76 -16.54 -5.62
CA ILE A 357 -5.59 -15.10 -5.90
C ILE A 357 -4.14 -14.67 -5.67
N SER A 358 -3.46 -15.18 -4.63
CA SER A 358 -2.04 -14.90 -4.39
C SER A 358 -1.14 -15.54 -5.45
N GLU A 359 -1.51 -16.71 -5.99
CA GLU A 359 -0.87 -17.29 -7.19
C GLU A 359 -1.01 -16.40 -8.44
N SER A 360 -2.09 -15.60 -8.54
CA SER A 360 -2.28 -14.62 -9.63
C SER A 360 -1.56 -13.29 -9.36
N VAL A 361 -0.82 -13.17 -8.25
CA VAL A 361 -0.13 -11.95 -7.80
C VAL A 361 1.37 -12.16 -7.67
N ARG A 362 1.85 -13.40 -7.51
CA ARG A 362 3.27 -13.78 -7.68
C ARG A 362 3.67 -13.62 -9.14
#